data_AF-A0A2J6H970-F1
#
_entry.id   AF-A0A2J6H970-F1
#
_cell.length_a   1.000
_cell.length_b   1.000
_cell.length_c   1.000
_cell.angle_alpha   90.00
_cell.angle_beta   90.00
_cell.angle_gamma   90.00
#
_symmetry.space_group_name_H-M   'P 1'
#
loop_
_entity.id
_entity.type
_entity.pdbx_description
1 polymer ?
#
loop_
_entity_poly.entity_id
_entity_poly.type
_entity_poly.pdbx_seq_one_letter_code
_entity_poly.pdbx_strand_id
1 'polypeptide(L)'
;MRKNKRGLCLTALFGLILVHSACAQPQPYTGKAYVQEEKQAEQATVLLNNEKNVVPLHNLDNNRIASIHFSSAYAAGFDSLLNKYARVDVINGNDYMGAKPLDMLVQDTKFYHTLILQLTDAELANPQIIQFIKNNQKIKDVVVAFMGNSSSLVQLNEVTAPVIWSARVSPVSALFSAQAIFGGVAVTQRLTKSYSPKYAANTGFITSKVRLQYTVPEDAGINSDNLNSAIDAIAREAIVQRATPGCVVLVAKDGKVIFNKAYGNHVYDNTTPDKVTDIFDLASMTKISATTMEAMQLYDQGKLNLDSTIGTYMPIARNTNKKTLTVREILEHQAGLIPDIQTFEVIKPSDHSADSSAAFPTKVNEGYYLRKDYFDDVMLPAMLRSAVKTRGQYVYSDVGLIFTQQIVETITATPLNVFVQQKFYNPLGMQTAGFLPLMRFPANRIPPTEDDRKDRKALLDGYVHDPTAALMGGVAGHAGLFASANDVAILYQMMLNRGTYGGVQYIKPETVDLWTSKQSAVSRRGIGFDRWDPIADRHYPSKLASDQTYGHTGFTGTCVWVDPKYNLVYVFLSNRVYPNVSNKLGSLNIRPRIQDAVYEAIQKGL
;
A
#
# COMPACT_ATOMS: atom_id res chain seq x y z
N MET A 1 2.80 50.33 -47.77
CA MET A 1 3.71 51.12 -46.90
C MET A 1 3.64 50.59 -45.48
N ARG A 2 4.79 50.56 -44.80
CA ARG A 2 5.07 50.18 -43.40
C ARG A 2 5.03 48.68 -43.04
N LYS A 3 6.13 48.01 -43.38
CA LYS A 3 6.71 46.88 -42.62
C LYS A 3 7.27 47.43 -41.30
N ASN A 4 6.99 46.79 -40.17
CA ASN A 4 7.70 47.03 -38.92
C ASN A 4 8.28 45.73 -38.38
N LYS A 5 9.60 45.73 -38.22
CA LYS A 5 10.44 44.70 -37.60
C LYS A 5 10.39 44.84 -36.08
N ARG A 6 10.12 43.75 -35.36
CA ARG A 6 10.65 43.41 -34.02
C ARG A 6 10.69 41.88 -34.01
N GLY A 7 11.82 41.18 -34.01
CA GLY A 7 12.93 41.31 -33.06
C GLY A 7 12.68 40.38 -31.88
N LEU A 8 12.56 39.07 -32.12
CA LEU A 8 12.43 38.06 -31.06
C LEU A 8 13.82 37.42 -30.87
N CYS A 9 14.53 37.85 -29.82
CA CYS A 9 15.66 37.09 -29.30
C CYS A 9 15.09 35.84 -28.60
N LEU A 10 15.18 34.68 -29.24
CA LEU A 10 15.12 33.39 -28.54
C LEU A 10 16.47 33.20 -27.84
N THR A 11 16.55 33.56 -26.57
CA THR A 11 17.52 32.95 -25.67
C THR A 11 17.02 31.54 -25.36
N ALA A 12 17.66 30.56 -26.00
CA ALA A 12 17.51 29.16 -25.69
C ALA A 12 18.05 28.88 -24.28
N LEU A 13 17.20 28.94 -23.26
CA LEU A 13 17.47 28.29 -21.98
C LEU A 13 17.20 26.79 -22.18
N PHE A 14 18.24 26.05 -22.55
CA PHE A 14 18.29 24.61 -22.34
C PHE A 14 18.37 24.36 -20.82
N GLY A 15 17.22 24.34 -20.16
CA GLY A 15 17.08 23.77 -18.83
C GLY A 15 17.19 22.26 -18.94
N LEU A 16 18.36 21.71 -18.61
CA LEU A 16 18.52 20.29 -18.29
C LEU A 16 17.63 19.97 -17.08
N ILE A 17 16.41 19.49 -17.35
CA ILE A 17 15.60 18.80 -16.34
C ILE A 17 16.27 17.44 -16.14
N LEU A 18 17.18 17.39 -15.15
CA LEU A 18 17.70 16.14 -14.60
C LEU A 18 16.52 15.37 -14.02
N VAL A 19 16.02 14.41 -14.79
CA VAL A 19 15.09 13.37 -14.35
C VAL A 19 15.74 12.68 -13.14
N HIS A 20 15.32 13.07 -11.94
CA HIS A 20 15.56 12.31 -10.72
C HIS A 20 14.66 11.07 -10.78
N SER A 21 15.04 10.13 -11.63
CA SER A 21 14.82 8.72 -11.31
C SER A 21 15.47 8.55 -9.94
N ALA A 22 14.70 8.13 -8.94
CA ALA A 22 15.24 7.63 -7.69
C ALA A 22 16.04 6.35 -8.00
N CYS A 23 17.18 6.51 -8.66
CA CYS A 23 18.23 5.51 -8.72
C CYS A 23 18.75 5.43 -7.30
N ALA A 24 18.22 4.48 -6.53
CA ALA A 24 18.96 3.94 -5.42
C ALA A 24 20.38 3.68 -5.92
N GLN A 25 21.40 4.21 -5.24
CA GLN A 25 22.77 3.79 -5.50
C GLN A 25 22.79 2.26 -5.57
N PRO A 26 23.48 1.64 -6.55
CA PRO A 26 23.55 0.20 -6.64
C PRO A 26 23.96 -0.35 -5.27
N GLN A 27 23.11 -1.22 -4.69
CA GLN A 27 23.40 -1.87 -3.42
C GLN A 27 24.75 -2.59 -3.59
N PRO A 28 25.80 -2.21 -2.85
CA PRO A 28 27.13 -2.80 -3.06
C PRO A 28 27.18 -4.28 -2.67
N TYR A 29 26.17 -4.76 -1.95
CA TYR A 29 25.99 -6.14 -1.56
C TYR A 29 24.70 -6.70 -2.13
N THR A 30 24.74 -7.91 -2.65
CA THR A 30 23.57 -8.69 -3.09
C THR A 30 23.60 -10.08 -2.46
N GLY A 31 22.44 -10.73 -2.45
CA GLY A 31 22.27 -12.09 -1.95
C GLY A 31 22.92 -12.36 -0.59
N LYS A 32 23.70 -13.45 -0.50
CA LYS A 32 24.34 -13.88 0.77
C LYS A 32 25.29 -12.82 1.35
N ALA A 33 25.95 -12.01 0.52
CA ALA A 33 26.82 -10.94 0.99
C ALA A 33 26.02 -9.82 1.68
N TYR A 34 24.83 -9.50 1.17
CA TYR A 34 23.93 -8.54 1.83
C TYR A 34 23.48 -9.05 3.20
N VAL A 35 23.08 -10.32 3.29
CA VAL A 35 22.64 -10.93 4.57
C VAL A 35 23.77 -10.95 5.61
N GLN A 36 25.01 -11.23 5.18
CA GLN A 36 26.17 -11.17 6.08
C GLN A 36 26.42 -9.75 6.57
N GLU A 37 26.33 -8.76 5.68
CA GLU A 37 26.48 -7.35 6.04
C GLU A 37 25.34 -6.87 6.96
N GLU A 38 24.10 -7.31 6.75
CA GLU A 38 22.94 -6.99 7.59
C GLU A 38 23.14 -7.54 9.02
N LYS A 39 23.65 -8.77 9.17
CA LYS A 39 24.01 -9.33 10.47
C LYS A 39 25.13 -8.54 11.17
N GLN A 40 26.11 -8.05 10.43
CA GLN A 40 27.17 -7.20 10.98
C GLN A 40 26.63 -5.83 11.40
N ALA A 41 25.70 -5.26 10.64
CA ALA A 41 24.99 -4.04 11.01
C ALA A 41 24.15 -4.24 12.29
N GLU A 42 23.40 -5.34 12.38
CA GLU A 42 22.62 -5.69 13.58
C GLU A 42 23.53 -5.76 14.82
N GLN A 43 24.64 -6.50 14.74
CA GLN A 43 25.59 -6.66 15.84
C GLN A 43 26.28 -5.35 16.25
N ALA A 44 26.38 -4.39 15.32
CA ALA A 44 27.01 -3.10 15.55
C ALA A 44 26.04 -2.00 15.97
N THR A 45 24.72 -2.26 15.98
CA THR A 45 23.68 -1.26 16.21
C THR A 45 23.05 -1.38 17.60
N VAL A 46 23.06 -0.31 18.37
CA VAL A 46 22.45 -0.22 19.71
C VAL A 46 21.45 0.93 19.74
N LEU A 47 20.29 0.72 20.37
CA LEU A 47 19.30 1.75 20.64
C LEU A 47 19.51 2.32 22.05
N LEU A 48 19.70 3.63 22.15
CA LEU A 48 19.93 4.36 23.38
C LEU A 48 18.82 5.40 23.58
N ASN A 49 18.64 5.88 24.82
CA ASN A 49 17.72 6.98 25.17
C ASN A 49 16.26 6.76 24.71
N ASN A 50 15.76 5.54 24.79
CA ASN A 50 14.40 5.19 24.36
C ASN A 50 13.47 4.87 25.53
N GLU A 51 13.64 5.57 26.67
CA GLU A 51 12.86 5.37 27.89
C GLU A 51 11.34 5.55 27.66
N LYS A 52 10.99 6.40 26.69
CA LYS A 52 9.60 6.70 26.30
C LYS A 52 9.03 5.74 25.25
N ASN A 53 9.79 4.72 24.81
CA ASN A 53 9.40 3.80 23.73
C ASN A 53 8.95 4.50 22.44
N VAL A 54 9.67 5.56 22.04
CA VAL A 54 9.40 6.30 20.79
C VAL A 54 9.82 5.47 19.58
N VAL A 55 10.92 4.73 19.66
CA VAL A 55 11.33 3.75 18.64
C VAL A 55 10.86 2.36 19.07
N PRO A 56 10.16 1.60 18.20
CA PRO A 56 9.74 1.98 16.85
C PRO A 56 8.62 3.02 16.85
N LEU A 57 8.57 3.87 15.82
CA LEU A 57 7.54 4.91 15.69
C LEU A 57 6.15 4.27 15.52
N HIS A 58 5.19 4.80 16.29
CA HIS A 58 3.77 4.45 16.25
C HIS A 58 2.94 5.66 15.78
N ASN A 59 1.61 5.48 15.63
CA ASN A 59 0.66 6.57 15.31
C ASN A 59 1.03 7.37 14.05
N LEU A 60 1.23 6.67 12.92
CA LEU A 60 1.73 7.25 11.68
C LEU A 60 0.74 8.20 10.99
N ASP A 61 -0.55 8.09 11.29
CA ASP A 61 -1.65 8.82 10.66
C ASP A 61 -1.62 10.34 10.89
N ASN A 62 -1.23 10.77 12.11
CA ASN A 62 -1.15 12.18 12.48
C ASN A 62 0.29 12.68 12.60
N ASN A 63 1.27 11.84 12.25
CA ASN A 63 2.67 12.18 12.40
C ASN A 63 3.23 12.75 11.09
N ARG A 64 3.58 14.05 11.12
CA ARG A 64 4.33 14.68 10.02
C ARG A 64 5.81 14.52 10.32
N ILE A 65 6.50 13.75 9.49
CA ILE A 65 7.88 13.34 9.73
C ILE A 65 8.80 14.00 8.70
N ALA A 66 9.90 14.59 9.16
CA ALA A 66 11.00 15.03 8.31
C ALA A 66 12.26 14.23 8.62
N SER A 67 12.95 13.77 7.58
CA SER A 67 14.32 13.25 7.68
C SER A 67 15.30 14.33 7.28
N ILE A 68 16.27 14.60 8.15
CA ILE A 68 17.27 15.65 7.99
C ILE A 68 18.64 14.98 7.89
N HIS A 69 19.31 15.16 6.77
CA HIS A 69 20.69 14.70 6.57
C HIS A 69 21.63 15.87 6.31
N PHE A 70 22.89 15.72 6.70
CA PHE A 70 23.96 16.68 6.41
C PHE A 70 24.98 16.01 5.49
N SER A 71 26.12 15.57 6.01
CA SER A 71 27.17 14.91 5.21
C SER A 71 27.01 13.39 5.05
N SER A 72 25.89 12.80 5.50
CA SER A 72 25.64 11.36 5.43
C SER A 72 25.71 10.83 4.00
N ALA A 73 26.72 10.02 3.70
CA ALA A 73 26.96 9.44 2.37
C ALA A 73 25.83 8.49 1.91
N TYR A 74 24.99 8.00 2.84
CA TYR A 74 23.96 6.99 2.58
C TYR A 74 22.53 7.52 2.76
N ALA A 75 22.36 8.85 2.80
CA ALA A 75 21.07 9.48 3.06
C ALA A 75 19.98 9.08 2.05
N ALA A 76 20.30 9.00 0.75
CA ALA A 76 19.33 8.64 -0.28
C ALA A 76 18.72 7.24 -0.05
N GLY A 77 19.54 6.25 0.34
CA GLY A 77 19.06 4.90 0.65
C GLY A 77 18.22 4.86 1.92
N PHE A 78 18.68 5.56 2.97
CA PHE A 78 17.98 5.72 4.23
C PHE A 78 16.59 6.35 4.04
N ASP A 79 16.52 7.51 3.38
CA ASP A 79 15.31 8.29 3.15
C ASP A 79 14.28 7.55 2.26
N SER A 80 14.77 6.86 1.24
CA SER A 80 13.94 6.00 0.38
C SER A 80 13.29 4.87 1.18
N LEU A 81 14.02 4.29 2.13
CA LEU A 81 13.52 3.20 2.97
C LEU A 81 12.54 3.68 4.04
N LEU A 82 12.77 4.85 4.66
CA LEU A 82 11.78 5.45 5.56
C LEU A 82 10.42 5.63 4.84
N ASN A 83 10.46 6.06 3.58
CA ASN A 83 9.27 6.25 2.74
C ASN A 83 8.54 4.94 2.37
N LYS A 84 9.04 3.77 2.77
CA LYS A 84 8.27 2.51 2.69
C LYS A 84 7.29 2.32 3.86
N TYR A 85 7.53 3.00 4.98
CA TYR A 85 6.75 2.85 6.22
C TYR A 85 5.78 4.01 6.46
N ALA A 86 6.17 5.24 6.14
CA ALA A 86 5.35 6.44 6.30
C ALA A 86 5.80 7.51 5.31
N ARG A 87 4.97 8.52 5.05
CA ARG A 87 5.41 9.68 4.27
C ARG A 87 6.45 10.46 5.08
N VAL A 88 7.67 10.53 4.58
CA VAL A 88 8.77 11.28 5.20
C VAL A 88 9.34 12.29 4.22
N ASP A 89 9.19 13.57 4.55
CA ASP A 89 9.76 14.65 3.74
C ASP A 89 11.28 14.73 4.01
N VAL A 90 12.08 14.90 2.96
CA VAL A 90 13.55 14.93 3.06
C VAL A 90 14.05 16.36 3.06
N ILE A 91 14.95 16.69 4.01
CA ILE A 91 15.56 18.00 4.14
C ILE A 91 17.09 17.85 4.13
N ASN A 92 17.75 18.53 3.19
CA ASN A 92 19.20 18.66 3.19
C ASN A 92 19.62 19.74 4.20
N GLY A 93 20.13 19.31 5.34
CA GLY A 93 20.62 20.16 6.42
C GLY A 93 21.85 20.99 6.03
N ASN A 94 22.63 20.58 5.03
CA ASN A 94 23.79 21.35 4.56
C ASN A 94 23.38 22.72 3.99
N ASP A 95 22.17 22.82 3.46
CA ASP A 95 21.62 24.08 2.97
C ASP A 95 21.50 25.14 4.10
N TYR A 96 21.59 24.70 5.36
CA TYR A 96 21.46 25.52 6.57
C TYR A 96 22.79 25.69 7.34
N MET A 97 23.91 25.25 6.75
CA MET A 97 25.26 25.36 7.33
C MET A 97 26.06 26.55 6.77
N GLY A 98 25.42 27.42 5.97
CA GLY A 98 26.06 28.54 5.28
C GLY A 98 25.25 29.84 5.38
N ALA A 99 24.89 30.42 4.23
CA ALA A 99 24.17 31.70 4.18
C ALA A 99 22.78 31.65 4.84
N LYS A 100 22.14 30.49 4.83
CA LYS A 100 20.92 30.22 5.60
C LYS A 100 21.35 29.64 6.95
N PRO A 101 21.05 30.28 8.10
CA PRO A 101 21.46 29.77 9.40
C PRO A 101 20.59 28.59 9.85
N LEU A 102 21.09 27.80 10.79
CA LEU A 102 20.39 26.64 11.37
C LEU A 102 19.06 27.02 12.05
N ASP A 103 18.90 28.27 12.52
CA ASP A 103 17.62 28.77 13.06
C ASP A 103 16.50 28.76 12.00
N MET A 104 16.83 28.94 10.72
CA MET A 104 15.85 28.82 9.63
C MET A 104 15.40 27.36 9.46
N LEU A 105 16.24 26.37 9.80
CA LEU A 105 15.82 24.97 9.79
C LEU A 105 14.75 24.72 10.84
N VAL A 106 14.86 25.36 12.02
CA VAL A 106 13.81 25.29 13.05
C VAL A 106 12.49 25.85 12.52
N GLN A 107 12.55 26.97 11.79
CA GLN A 107 11.37 27.57 11.18
C GLN A 107 10.75 26.67 10.09
N ASP A 108 11.57 26.09 9.22
CA ASP A 108 11.09 25.25 8.12
C ASP A 108 10.59 23.88 8.62
N THR A 109 11.08 23.43 9.77
CA THR A 109 10.64 22.20 10.42
C THR A 109 9.48 22.40 11.42
N LYS A 110 8.92 23.62 11.55
CA LYS A 110 7.92 23.94 12.59
C LYS A 110 6.65 23.09 12.54
N PHE A 111 6.21 22.69 11.34
CA PHE A 111 4.98 21.90 11.12
C PHE A 111 5.18 20.38 11.16
N TYR A 112 6.39 19.91 11.45
CA TYR A 112 6.67 18.49 11.65
C TYR A 112 6.55 18.12 13.13
N HIS A 113 5.92 16.98 13.39
CA HIS A 113 5.78 16.41 14.72
C HIS A 113 7.04 15.62 15.11
N THR A 114 7.62 14.90 14.14
CA THR A 114 8.84 14.11 14.33
C THR A 114 9.96 14.56 13.40
N LEU A 115 11.17 14.68 13.94
CA LEU A 115 12.40 14.89 13.19
C LEU A 115 13.30 13.67 13.32
N ILE A 116 13.72 13.09 12.20
CA ILE A 116 14.73 12.04 12.13
C ILE A 116 16.03 12.68 11.66
N LEU A 117 17.08 12.66 12.48
CA LEU A 117 18.38 13.25 12.12
C LEU A 117 19.39 12.15 11.79
N GLN A 118 19.96 12.22 10.59
CA GLN A 118 21.05 11.36 10.16
C GLN A 118 22.39 12.06 10.41
N LEU A 119 23.17 11.54 11.35
CA LEU A 119 24.38 12.21 11.84
C LEU A 119 25.61 11.30 11.67
N THR A 120 26.76 11.93 11.42
CA THR A 120 28.09 11.32 11.48
C THR A 120 28.91 11.95 12.61
N ASP A 121 30.17 11.51 12.77
CA ASP A 121 31.10 12.12 13.73
C ASP A 121 31.28 13.63 13.50
N ALA A 122 31.25 14.10 12.25
CA ALA A 122 31.40 15.51 11.93
C ALA A 122 30.23 16.35 12.45
N GLU A 123 28.98 15.87 12.29
CA GLU A 123 27.82 16.58 12.82
C GLU A 123 27.75 16.56 14.35
N LEU A 124 28.18 15.48 14.99
CA LEU A 124 28.23 15.43 16.46
C LEU A 124 29.30 16.35 17.05
N ALA A 125 30.36 16.65 16.31
CA ALA A 125 31.35 17.64 16.70
C ALA A 125 30.87 19.10 16.54
N ASN A 126 29.75 19.33 15.84
CA ASN A 126 29.20 20.66 15.63
C ASN A 126 28.23 21.04 16.78
N PRO A 127 28.60 22.00 17.66
CA PRO A 127 27.76 22.37 18.80
C PRO A 127 26.42 22.98 18.41
N GLN A 128 26.31 23.58 17.21
CA GLN A 128 25.04 24.14 16.73
C GLN A 128 24.03 23.03 16.42
N ILE A 129 24.47 21.90 15.85
CA ILE A 129 23.61 20.75 15.57
C ILE A 129 23.17 20.09 16.88
N ILE A 130 24.08 19.92 17.84
CA ILE A 130 23.73 19.41 19.19
C ILE A 130 22.70 20.32 19.87
N GLN A 131 22.88 21.64 19.77
CA GLN A 131 21.92 22.59 20.33
C GLN A 131 20.56 22.54 19.62
N PHE A 132 20.53 22.36 18.29
CA PHE A 132 19.31 22.13 17.52
C PHE A 132 18.55 20.90 18.03
N ILE A 133 19.23 19.78 18.27
CA ILE A 133 18.62 18.56 18.82
C ILE A 133 18.05 18.83 20.22
N LYS A 134 18.85 19.42 21.11
CA LYS A 134 18.44 19.74 22.49
C LYS A 134 17.24 20.67 22.57
N ASN A 135 17.11 21.60 21.63
CA ASN A 135 15.97 22.51 21.57
C ASN A 135 14.72 21.79 21.05
N ASN A 136 14.84 21.03 19.96
CA ASN A 136 13.70 20.36 19.34
C ASN A 136 13.16 19.20 20.18
N GLN A 137 14.00 18.42 20.87
CA GLN A 137 13.54 17.29 21.70
C GLN A 137 12.60 17.70 22.85
N LYS A 138 12.51 19.01 23.17
CA LYS A 138 11.60 19.55 24.19
C LYS A 138 10.17 19.77 23.66
N ILE A 139 10.01 19.88 22.34
CA ILE A 139 8.76 20.32 21.70
C ILE A 139 8.31 19.39 20.56
N LYS A 140 9.17 18.48 20.11
CA LYS A 140 8.95 17.52 19.03
C LYS A 140 9.49 16.16 19.44
N ASP A 141 8.99 15.12 18.79
CA ASP A 141 9.69 13.83 18.79
C ASP A 141 10.93 13.95 17.92
N VAL A 142 12.07 13.56 18.46
CA VAL A 142 13.34 13.56 17.74
C VAL A 142 13.91 12.15 17.80
N VAL A 143 14.39 11.64 16.67
CA VAL A 143 15.12 10.38 16.60
C VAL A 143 16.46 10.64 15.93
N VAL A 144 17.55 10.26 16.58
CA VAL A 144 18.90 10.39 16.05
C VAL A 144 19.34 9.05 15.48
N ALA A 145 19.62 8.99 14.19
CA ALA A 145 20.32 7.88 13.55
C ALA A 145 21.79 8.27 13.38
N PHE A 146 22.64 7.80 14.30
CA PHE A 146 24.06 8.13 14.33
C PHE A 146 24.88 6.94 13.81
N MET A 147 25.67 7.17 12.75
CA MET A 147 26.64 6.19 12.26
C MET A 147 28.04 6.79 12.39
N GLY A 148 28.88 6.17 13.22
CA GLY A 148 30.21 6.71 13.48
C GLY A 148 30.87 6.15 14.73
N ASN A 149 31.95 6.81 15.13
CA ASN A 149 32.82 6.37 16.18
C ASN A 149 32.18 6.47 17.57
N SER A 150 32.41 5.43 18.37
CA SER A 150 31.91 5.37 19.74
C SER A 150 32.37 6.51 20.65
N SER A 151 33.53 7.13 20.35
CA SER A 151 34.05 8.29 21.09
C SER A 151 33.13 9.52 21.00
N SER A 152 32.34 9.63 19.93
CA SER A 152 31.45 10.77 19.69
C SER A 152 30.14 10.68 20.49
N LEU A 153 29.83 9.51 21.07
CA LEU A 153 28.64 9.33 21.91
C LEU A 153 28.62 10.29 23.10
N VAL A 154 29.78 10.70 23.62
CA VAL A 154 29.86 11.67 24.74
C VAL A 154 29.18 13.00 24.41
N GLN A 155 29.15 13.41 23.14
CA GLN A 155 28.49 14.64 22.68
C GLN A 155 26.96 14.58 22.84
N LEU A 156 26.40 13.36 22.94
CA LEU A 156 24.97 13.11 23.12
C LEU A 156 24.57 12.96 24.60
N ASN A 157 25.44 13.26 25.57
CA ASN A 157 25.12 13.11 27.00
C ASN A 157 23.88 13.92 27.41
N GLU A 158 23.66 15.10 26.82
CA GLU A 158 22.51 15.97 27.11
C GLU A 158 21.29 15.71 26.20
N VAL A 159 21.41 14.82 25.21
CA VAL A 159 20.33 14.46 24.29
C VAL A 159 19.45 13.37 24.92
N THR A 160 18.17 13.61 25.11
CA THR A 160 17.21 12.63 25.66
C THR A 160 16.37 11.96 24.58
N ALA A 161 16.50 12.42 23.34
CA ALA A 161 15.90 11.78 22.17
C ALA A 161 16.51 10.37 21.95
N PRO A 162 15.71 9.39 21.48
CA PRO A 162 16.22 8.10 21.06
C PRO A 162 17.38 8.22 20.08
N VAL A 163 18.43 7.42 20.30
CA VAL A 163 19.61 7.36 19.44
C VAL A 163 19.76 5.91 18.97
N ILE A 164 19.57 5.68 17.67
CA ILE A 164 20.01 4.46 17.01
C ILE A 164 21.46 4.70 16.60
N TRP A 165 22.39 4.12 17.34
CA TRP A 165 23.81 4.22 17.04
C TRP A 165 24.32 2.96 16.39
N SER A 166 24.97 3.07 15.23
CA SER A 166 25.76 2.01 14.62
C SER A 166 27.24 2.35 14.64
N ALA A 167 28.05 1.47 15.23
CA ALA A 167 29.51 1.54 15.15
C ALA A 167 30.05 1.19 13.75
N ARG A 168 29.21 0.55 12.92
CA ARG A 168 29.53 0.19 11.54
C ARG A 168 28.95 1.24 10.59
N VAL A 169 29.80 1.79 9.74
CA VAL A 169 29.40 2.75 8.71
C VAL A 169 29.35 2.04 7.37
N SER A 170 28.15 1.70 6.92
CA SER A 170 27.91 1.08 5.63
C SER A 170 26.50 1.42 5.11
N PRO A 171 26.23 1.29 3.79
CA PRO A 171 24.88 1.48 3.27
C PRO A 171 23.86 0.60 3.96
N VAL A 172 24.20 -0.66 4.26
CA VAL A 172 23.31 -1.60 4.93
C VAL A 172 23.05 -1.20 6.37
N SER A 173 24.03 -0.63 7.09
CA SER A 173 23.82 -0.09 8.44
C SER A 173 22.85 1.10 8.45
N ALA A 174 22.90 1.93 7.40
CA ALA A 174 21.92 3.01 7.21
C ALA A 174 20.52 2.45 6.97
N LEU A 175 20.37 1.45 6.09
CA LEU A 175 19.09 0.79 5.83
C LEU A 175 18.56 0.11 7.10
N PHE A 176 19.39 -0.64 7.82
CA PHE A 176 19.03 -1.25 9.10
C PHE A 176 18.49 -0.21 10.10
N SER A 177 19.19 0.91 10.25
CA SER A 177 18.76 2.01 11.12
C SER A 177 17.41 2.60 10.69
N ALA A 178 17.19 2.83 9.39
CA ALA A 178 15.91 3.32 8.87
C ALA A 178 14.76 2.34 9.15
N GLN A 179 14.99 1.03 9.01
CA GLN A 179 13.99 0.01 9.34
C GLN A 179 13.74 -0.07 10.86
N ALA A 180 14.78 0.06 11.67
CA ALA A 180 14.68 0.01 13.13
C ALA A 180 13.79 1.15 13.66
N ILE A 181 13.88 2.35 13.07
CA ILE A 181 13.01 3.50 13.41
C ILE A 181 11.53 3.14 13.32
N PHE A 182 11.12 2.35 12.34
CA PHE A 182 9.72 1.95 12.14
C PHE A 182 9.44 0.50 12.59
N GLY A 183 10.41 -0.21 13.18
CA GLY A 183 10.23 -1.58 13.64
C GLY A 183 10.13 -2.62 12.53
N GLY A 184 10.69 -2.34 11.34
CA GLY A 184 10.89 -3.35 10.30
C GLY A 184 11.99 -4.36 10.64
N VAL A 185 12.93 -3.97 11.51
CA VAL A 185 13.91 -4.85 12.17
C VAL A 185 13.90 -4.59 13.67
N ALA A 186 14.34 -5.59 14.44
CA ALA A 186 14.54 -5.45 15.88
C ALA A 186 15.96 -4.93 16.17
N VAL A 187 16.11 -4.08 17.18
CA VAL A 187 17.42 -3.78 17.78
C VAL A 187 17.55 -4.63 19.02
N THR A 188 18.60 -5.45 19.09
CA THR A 188 18.77 -6.50 20.12
C THR A 188 20.03 -6.32 20.96
N GLN A 189 20.93 -5.44 20.53
CA GLN A 189 22.25 -5.28 21.14
C GLN A 189 22.25 -4.25 22.28
N ARG A 190 23.26 -4.38 23.14
CA ARG A 190 23.59 -3.44 24.21
C ARG A 190 25.05 -3.02 24.11
N LEU A 191 25.41 -1.90 24.72
CA LEU A 191 26.79 -1.43 24.79
C LEU A 191 27.67 -2.46 25.48
N THR A 192 28.81 -2.80 24.88
CA THR A 192 29.77 -3.76 25.44
C THR A 192 30.75 -3.14 26.44
N LYS A 193 30.89 -1.81 26.43
CA LYS A 193 31.73 -1.04 27.35
C LYS A 193 31.11 0.33 27.63
N SER A 194 31.60 1.00 28.66
CA SER A 194 31.18 2.36 29.01
C SER A 194 31.89 3.41 28.14
N TYR A 195 31.14 4.40 27.68
CA TYR A 195 31.65 5.54 26.89
C TYR A 195 31.46 6.88 27.63
N SER A 196 30.49 6.95 28.55
CA SER A 196 30.28 8.05 29.47
C SER A 196 29.50 7.55 30.70
N PRO A 197 29.33 8.37 31.77
CA PRO A 197 28.45 8.00 32.88
C PRO A 197 27.01 7.68 32.45
N LYS A 198 26.53 8.30 31.36
CA LYS A 198 25.20 8.02 30.79
C LYS A 198 25.20 6.76 29.93
N TYR A 199 26.22 6.58 29.10
CA TYR A 199 26.35 5.44 28.19
C TYR A 199 27.26 4.39 28.81
N ALA A 200 26.75 3.70 29.82
CA ALA A 200 27.47 2.67 30.56
C ALA A 200 27.41 1.30 29.85
N ALA A 201 28.39 0.44 30.14
CA ALA A 201 28.39 -0.95 29.68
C ALA A 201 27.08 -1.68 30.07
N ASN A 202 26.64 -2.60 29.21
CA ASN A 202 25.41 -3.39 29.34
C ASN A 202 24.11 -2.57 29.32
N THR A 203 24.14 -1.33 28.86
CA THR A 203 22.94 -0.52 28.62
C THR A 203 22.53 -0.53 27.15
N GLY A 204 21.25 -0.32 26.87
CA GLY A 204 20.66 -0.38 25.53
C GLY A 204 19.24 -0.94 25.56
N PHE A 205 18.36 -0.33 24.78
CA PHE A 205 16.97 -0.71 24.64
C PHE A 205 16.83 -1.78 23.57
N ILE A 206 15.96 -2.75 23.82
CA ILE A 206 15.65 -3.83 22.90
C ILE A 206 14.27 -3.59 22.32
N THR A 207 14.11 -3.80 21.01
CA THR A 207 12.81 -3.72 20.32
C THR A 207 12.43 -5.06 19.70
N SER A 208 11.21 -5.15 19.19
CA SER A 208 10.74 -6.30 18.41
C SER A 208 10.40 -5.86 16.99
N LYS A 209 10.54 -6.78 16.03
CA LYS A 209 10.06 -6.56 14.66
C LYS A 209 8.54 -6.57 14.67
N VAL A 210 7.96 -5.45 14.25
CA VAL A 210 6.50 -5.24 14.24
C VAL A 210 5.95 -4.83 12.87
N ARG A 211 6.82 -4.53 11.89
CA ARG A 211 6.45 -4.20 10.51
C ARG A 211 7.23 -5.06 9.51
N LEU A 212 6.86 -4.97 8.23
CA LEU A 212 7.61 -5.59 7.13
C LEU A 212 9.07 -5.14 7.16
N GLN A 213 9.99 -6.09 7.01
CA GLN A 213 11.39 -5.82 6.67
C GLN A 213 11.52 -5.78 5.15
N TYR A 214 12.43 -4.98 4.60
CA TYR A 214 12.77 -4.92 3.19
C TYR A 214 14.21 -5.39 3.03
N THR A 215 14.40 -6.51 2.34
CA THR A 215 15.68 -7.23 2.29
C THR A 215 15.76 -8.07 1.01
N VAL A 216 16.77 -8.94 0.90
CA VAL A 216 17.00 -9.84 -0.23
C VAL A 216 16.36 -11.22 0.01
N PRO A 217 16.06 -12.00 -1.05
CA PRO A 217 15.51 -13.36 -0.93
C PRO A 217 16.29 -14.28 0.02
N GLU A 218 17.61 -14.13 0.06
CA GLU A 218 18.49 -14.97 0.86
C GLU A 218 18.25 -14.83 2.36
N ASP A 219 17.73 -13.68 2.82
CA ASP A 219 17.36 -13.47 4.22
C ASP A 219 16.11 -14.29 4.60
N ALA A 220 15.27 -14.65 3.62
CA ALA A 220 14.17 -15.60 3.79
C ALA A 220 14.57 -17.06 3.46
N GLY A 221 15.86 -17.33 3.27
CA GLY A 221 16.35 -18.67 2.92
C GLY A 221 16.06 -19.07 1.47
N ILE A 222 15.88 -18.10 0.57
CA ILE A 222 15.54 -18.34 -0.84
C ILE A 222 16.69 -17.83 -1.72
N ASN A 223 17.13 -18.64 -2.68
CA ASN A 223 18.10 -18.20 -3.67
C ASN A 223 17.48 -17.16 -4.62
N SER A 224 18.08 -15.97 -4.72
CA SER A 224 17.54 -14.89 -5.55
C SER A 224 17.51 -15.21 -7.05
N ASP A 225 18.42 -16.04 -7.57
CA ASP A 225 18.41 -16.44 -8.98
C ASP A 225 17.18 -17.31 -9.28
N ASN A 226 16.82 -18.23 -8.39
CA ASN A 226 15.63 -19.08 -8.55
C ASN A 226 14.33 -18.27 -8.55
N LEU A 227 14.24 -17.22 -7.72
CA LEU A 227 13.06 -16.37 -7.61
C LEU A 227 13.00 -15.34 -8.76
N ASN A 228 14.05 -14.54 -8.90
CA ASN A 228 14.07 -13.38 -9.78
C ASN A 228 13.99 -13.80 -11.24
N SER A 229 14.77 -14.81 -11.66
CA SER A 229 14.82 -15.20 -13.08
C SER A 229 13.46 -15.73 -13.57
N ALA A 230 12.77 -16.51 -12.74
CA ALA A 230 11.46 -17.08 -13.06
C ALA A 230 10.38 -15.98 -13.17
N ILE A 231 10.31 -15.09 -12.17
CA ILE A 231 9.35 -13.96 -12.19
C ILE A 231 9.66 -13.02 -13.36
N ASP A 232 10.93 -12.67 -13.58
CA ASP A 232 11.37 -11.82 -14.69
C ASP A 232 10.99 -12.43 -16.05
N ALA A 233 11.13 -13.75 -16.21
CA ALA A 233 10.75 -14.45 -17.42
C ALA A 233 9.26 -14.37 -17.71
N ILE A 234 8.42 -14.66 -16.71
CA ILE A 234 6.97 -14.67 -16.86
C ILE A 234 6.42 -13.24 -17.04
N ALA A 235 6.95 -12.26 -16.31
CA ALA A 235 6.55 -10.85 -16.47
C ALA A 235 6.92 -10.30 -17.86
N ARG A 236 8.12 -10.64 -18.36
CA ARG A 236 8.53 -10.29 -19.72
C ARG A 236 7.66 -10.95 -20.79
N GLU A 237 7.31 -12.22 -20.60
CA GLU A 237 6.36 -12.92 -21.47
C GLU A 237 5.01 -12.20 -21.51
N ALA A 238 4.47 -11.79 -20.35
CA ALA A 238 3.22 -11.05 -20.28
C ALA A 238 3.25 -9.76 -21.10
N ILE A 239 4.35 -9.02 -21.08
CA ILE A 239 4.51 -7.78 -21.85
C ILE A 239 4.66 -8.08 -23.35
N VAL A 240 5.57 -8.99 -23.71
CA VAL A 240 5.84 -9.36 -25.12
C VAL A 240 4.59 -9.91 -25.79
N GLN A 241 3.81 -10.73 -25.08
CA GLN A 241 2.57 -11.30 -25.59
C GLN A 241 1.40 -10.30 -25.59
N ARG A 242 1.61 -9.05 -25.12
CA ARG A 242 0.56 -8.04 -24.93
C ARG A 242 -0.58 -8.55 -24.05
N ALA A 243 -0.23 -9.21 -22.96
CA ALA A 243 -1.15 -9.58 -21.89
C ALA A 243 -1.38 -8.42 -20.91
N THR A 244 -0.40 -7.54 -20.74
CA THR A 244 -0.49 -6.26 -20.02
C THR A 244 0.61 -5.31 -20.52
N PRO A 245 0.41 -3.98 -20.57
CA PRO A 245 1.46 -3.02 -20.92
C PRO A 245 2.63 -3.02 -19.92
N GLY A 246 2.28 -3.06 -18.65
CA GLY A 246 3.20 -3.12 -17.53
C GLY A 246 2.59 -3.84 -16.34
N CYS A 247 3.42 -4.13 -15.33
CA CYS A 247 2.98 -4.69 -14.06
C CYS A 247 4.00 -4.44 -12.94
N VAL A 248 3.54 -4.54 -11.70
CA VAL A 248 4.35 -4.58 -10.49
C VAL A 248 4.10 -5.88 -9.75
N VAL A 249 5.18 -6.57 -9.37
CA VAL A 249 5.15 -7.80 -8.59
C VAL A 249 5.84 -7.58 -7.26
N LEU A 250 5.17 -7.94 -6.16
CA LEU A 250 5.73 -7.91 -4.81
C LEU A 250 5.50 -9.26 -4.12
N VAL A 251 6.56 -9.77 -3.48
CA VAL A 251 6.53 -11.00 -2.67
C VAL A 251 7.09 -10.67 -1.29
N ALA A 252 6.29 -10.97 -0.26
CA ALA A 252 6.73 -10.96 1.13
C ALA A 252 6.66 -12.36 1.74
N LYS A 253 7.73 -12.78 2.41
CA LYS A 253 7.89 -14.09 3.05
C LYS A 253 8.39 -13.89 4.48
N ASP A 254 7.74 -14.48 5.47
CA ASP A 254 8.09 -14.34 6.90
C ASP A 254 8.20 -12.88 7.36
N GLY A 255 7.29 -12.03 6.87
CA GLY A 255 7.31 -10.59 7.15
C GLY A 255 8.50 -9.86 6.52
N LYS A 256 9.13 -10.41 5.48
CA LYS A 256 10.23 -9.82 4.72
C LYS A 256 9.80 -9.62 3.27
N VAL A 257 9.77 -8.38 2.78
CA VAL A 257 9.64 -8.07 1.36
C VAL A 257 10.96 -8.44 0.69
N ILE A 258 10.94 -9.54 -0.05
CA ILE A 258 12.12 -10.12 -0.71
C ILE A 258 12.14 -9.87 -2.22
N PHE A 259 11.00 -9.45 -2.78
CA PHE A 259 10.86 -9.12 -4.19
C PHE A 259 9.91 -7.93 -4.33
N ASN A 260 10.31 -6.91 -5.08
CA ASN A 260 9.43 -5.80 -5.46
C ASN A 260 9.98 -5.15 -6.73
N LYS A 261 9.37 -5.44 -7.88
CA LYS A 261 9.87 -4.99 -9.18
C LYS A 261 8.72 -4.59 -10.10
N ALA A 262 8.98 -3.55 -10.89
CA ALA A 262 8.10 -3.07 -11.94
C ALA A 262 8.65 -3.48 -13.32
N TYR A 263 7.74 -3.73 -14.26
CA TYR A 263 8.04 -4.17 -15.60
C TYR A 263 7.17 -3.45 -16.61
N GLY A 264 7.71 -3.22 -17.81
CA GLY A 264 6.96 -2.62 -18.90
C GLY A 264 6.75 -1.13 -18.72
N ASN A 265 5.65 -0.63 -19.30
CA ASN A 265 5.32 0.79 -19.36
C ASN A 265 3.84 0.98 -19.09
N HIS A 266 3.45 2.21 -18.77
CA HIS A 266 2.04 2.57 -18.52
C HIS A 266 1.13 2.19 -19.69
N VAL A 267 1.64 2.26 -20.92
CA VAL A 267 0.94 1.86 -22.16
C VAL A 267 1.91 1.20 -23.14
N TYR A 268 1.42 0.39 -24.09
CA TYR A 268 2.29 -0.41 -24.97
C TYR A 268 3.25 0.40 -25.85
N ASP A 269 2.82 1.57 -26.31
CA ASP A 269 3.52 2.34 -27.35
C ASP A 269 4.27 3.57 -26.78
N ASN A 270 4.39 3.69 -25.45
CA ASN A 270 5.01 4.81 -24.75
C ASN A 270 6.31 4.39 -24.02
N THR A 271 7.12 5.39 -23.67
CA THR A 271 8.39 5.25 -22.94
C THR A 271 8.27 5.51 -21.44
N THR A 272 7.07 5.77 -20.90
CA THR A 272 6.89 5.97 -19.44
C THR A 272 6.92 4.62 -18.72
N PRO A 273 8.03 4.27 -18.05
CA PRO A 273 8.18 2.94 -17.46
C PRO A 273 7.35 2.83 -16.19
N ASP A 274 6.79 1.65 -15.94
CA ASP A 274 6.15 1.35 -14.67
C ASP A 274 7.17 1.49 -13.53
N LYS A 275 6.71 1.97 -12.40
CA LYS A 275 7.48 2.11 -11.15
C LYS A 275 6.78 1.35 -10.04
N VAL A 276 7.55 0.86 -9.08
CA VAL A 276 7.02 0.21 -7.87
C VAL A 276 6.16 1.15 -7.01
N THR A 277 6.20 2.46 -7.29
CA THR A 277 5.42 3.52 -6.66
C THR A 277 4.17 3.92 -7.43
N ASP A 278 3.91 3.31 -8.59
CA ASP A 278 2.71 3.57 -9.38
C ASP A 278 1.46 3.04 -8.67
N ILE A 279 0.34 3.67 -8.98
CA ILE A 279 -0.92 3.51 -8.27
C ILE A 279 -1.92 2.91 -9.25
N PHE A 280 -2.28 1.65 -9.04
CA PHE A 280 -3.13 0.89 -9.96
C PHE A 280 -4.59 0.87 -9.50
N ASP A 281 -5.54 0.85 -10.44
CA ASP A 281 -6.93 0.49 -10.15
C ASP A 281 -6.98 -0.98 -9.71
N LEU A 282 -7.37 -1.22 -8.47
CA LEU A 282 -7.39 -2.55 -7.89
C LEU A 282 -8.65 -3.36 -8.25
N ALA A 283 -9.64 -2.74 -8.88
CA ALA A 283 -10.92 -3.33 -9.22
C ALA A 283 -11.51 -4.12 -8.04
N SER A 284 -11.87 -5.39 -8.25
CA SER A 284 -12.52 -6.23 -7.23
C SER A 284 -11.70 -6.56 -5.99
N MET A 285 -10.39 -6.27 -5.96
CA MET A 285 -9.66 -6.32 -4.67
C MET A 285 -10.22 -5.29 -3.67
N THR A 286 -10.95 -4.26 -4.12
CA THR A 286 -11.68 -3.32 -3.26
C THR A 286 -12.60 -4.03 -2.27
N LYS A 287 -13.23 -5.14 -2.69
CA LYS A 287 -14.14 -5.93 -1.84
C LYS A 287 -13.48 -6.34 -0.53
N ILE A 288 -12.28 -6.90 -0.65
CA ILE A 288 -11.54 -7.45 0.48
C ILE A 288 -10.65 -6.41 1.16
N SER A 289 -10.19 -5.39 0.43
CA SER A 289 -9.29 -4.37 0.97
C SER A 289 -10.01 -3.19 1.63
N ALA A 290 -11.30 -2.96 1.33
CA ALA A 290 -12.08 -1.87 1.91
C ALA A 290 -13.32 -2.40 2.67
N THR A 291 -14.34 -2.86 1.94
CA THR A 291 -15.66 -3.20 2.51
C THR A 291 -15.59 -4.34 3.52
N THR A 292 -14.85 -5.39 3.21
CA THR A 292 -14.67 -6.53 4.12
C THR A 292 -13.85 -6.13 5.35
N MET A 293 -12.85 -5.24 5.22
CA MET A 293 -12.08 -4.75 6.37
C MET A 293 -12.95 -3.98 7.36
N GLU A 294 -13.81 -3.08 6.87
CA GLU A 294 -14.77 -2.37 7.72
C GLU A 294 -15.78 -3.34 8.36
N ALA A 295 -16.32 -4.29 7.58
CA ALA A 295 -17.25 -5.29 8.09
C ALA A 295 -16.63 -6.17 9.20
N MET A 296 -15.36 -6.59 9.06
CA MET A 296 -14.62 -7.34 10.07
C MET A 296 -14.46 -6.53 11.36
N GLN A 297 -14.08 -5.25 11.26
CA GLN A 297 -13.93 -4.40 12.44
C GLN A 297 -15.27 -4.14 13.14
N LEU A 298 -16.36 -3.99 12.39
CA LEU A 298 -17.71 -3.85 12.97
C LEU A 298 -18.21 -5.14 13.61
N TYR A 299 -17.82 -6.30 13.07
CA TYR A 299 -18.07 -7.60 13.69
C TYR A 299 -17.33 -7.73 15.03
N ASP A 300 -16.05 -7.34 15.09
CA ASP A 300 -15.28 -7.32 16.34
C ASP A 300 -15.89 -6.44 17.44
N GLN A 301 -16.50 -5.33 17.02
CA GLN A 301 -17.21 -4.38 17.89
C GLN A 301 -18.61 -4.85 18.28
N GLY A 302 -19.07 -6.00 17.78
CA GLY A 302 -20.43 -6.51 18.01
C GLY A 302 -21.54 -5.70 17.33
N LYS A 303 -21.19 -4.81 16.39
CA LYS A 303 -22.14 -3.93 15.68
C LYS A 303 -22.70 -4.57 14.41
N LEU A 304 -21.92 -5.43 13.77
CA LEU A 304 -22.34 -6.23 12.62
C LEU A 304 -22.50 -7.69 13.04
N ASN A 305 -23.66 -8.27 12.76
CA ASN A 305 -23.94 -9.69 12.95
C ASN A 305 -24.14 -10.33 11.58
N LEU A 306 -23.32 -11.35 11.28
CA LEU A 306 -23.32 -12.06 10.00
C LEU A 306 -24.64 -12.75 9.69
N ASP A 307 -25.36 -13.21 10.72
CA ASP A 307 -26.62 -13.95 10.58
C ASP A 307 -27.84 -13.02 10.67
N SER A 308 -27.62 -11.71 10.87
CA SER A 308 -28.66 -10.70 10.70
C SER A 308 -28.94 -10.43 9.22
N THR A 309 -30.16 -9.96 8.95
CA THR A 309 -30.65 -9.75 7.59
C THR A 309 -30.32 -8.36 7.06
N ILE A 310 -30.27 -8.19 5.73
CA ILE A 310 -30.20 -6.86 5.08
C ILE A 310 -31.31 -5.96 5.62
N GLY A 311 -32.53 -6.47 5.78
CA GLY A 311 -33.66 -5.69 6.28
C GLY A 311 -33.48 -5.18 7.71
N THR A 312 -32.60 -5.79 8.51
CA THR A 312 -32.23 -5.29 9.84
C THR A 312 -31.52 -3.95 9.73
N TYR A 313 -30.49 -3.88 8.87
CA TYR A 313 -29.59 -2.74 8.72
C TYR A 313 -30.08 -1.71 7.70
N MET A 314 -30.79 -2.14 6.67
CA MET A 314 -31.33 -1.28 5.60
C MET A 314 -32.86 -1.33 5.63
N PRO A 315 -33.53 -0.43 6.37
CA PRO A 315 -34.99 -0.42 6.46
C PRO A 315 -35.70 -0.37 5.09
N ILE A 316 -35.10 0.28 4.09
CA ILE A 316 -35.61 0.35 2.72
C ILE A 316 -35.72 -1.03 2.03
N ALA A 317 -34.95 -2.02 2.48
CA ALA A 317 -35.02 -3.39 1.97
C ALA A 317 -36.14 -4.24 2.59
N ARG A 318 -36.82 -3.75 3.64
CA ARG A 318 -37.82 -4.56 4.39
C ARG A 318 -39.06 -4.93 3.58
N ASN A 319 -39.39 -4.15 2.55
CA ASN A 319 -40.54 -4.37 1.69
C ASN A 319 -40.15 -4.97 0.33
N THR A 320 -38.96 -5.57 0.22
CA THR A 320 -38.44 -6.16 -1.01
C THR A 320 -38.10 -7.63 -0.82
N ASN A 321 -37.81 -8.34 -1.92
CA ASN A 321 -37.33 -9.72 -1.87
C ASN A 321 -35.91 -9.85 -1.27
N LYS A 322 -35.28 -8.74 -0.84
CA LYS A 322 -33.97 -8.72 -0.18
C LYS A 322 -34.07 -8.82 1.35
N LYS A 323 -35.26 -8.57 1.93
CA LYS A 323 -35.49 -8.45 3.38
C LYS A 323 -34.79 -9.52 4.21
N THR A 324 -34.86 -10.78 3.77
CA THR A 324 -34.44 -11.97 4.53
C THR A 324 -33.05 -12.50 4.15
N LEU A 325 -32.34 -11.84 3.24
CA LEU A 325 -30.97 -12.22 2.90
C LEU A 325 -30.07 -11.84 4.07
N THR A 326 -29.18 -12.74 4.48
CA THR A 326 -28.23 -12.49 5.56
C THR A 326 -26.96 -11.83 5.06
N VAL A 327 -26.27 -11.12 5.94
CA VAL A 327 -24.95 -10.54 5.63
C VAL A 327 -23.95 -11.64 5.24
N ARG A 328 -24.00 -12.80 5.90
CA ARG A 328 -23.20 -13.98 5.57
C ARG A 328 -23.42 -14.44 4.13
N GLU A 329 -24.67 -14.67 3.74
CA GLU A 329 -24.99 -15.12 2.38
C GLU A 329 -24.49 -14.15 1.30
N ILE A 330 -24.49 -12.85 1.59
CA ILE A 330 -23.99 -11.82 0.69
C ILE A 330 -22.48 -11.91 0.52
N LEU A 331 -21.75 -11.94 1.63
CA LEU A 331 -20.28 -11.95 1.65
C LEU A 331 -19.68 -13.25 1.11
N GLU A 332 -20.45 -14.34 1.17
CA GLU A 332 -20.11 -15.65 0.60
C GLU A 332 -20.59 -15.81 -0.86
N HIS A 333 -21.23 -14.78 -1.46
CA HIS A 333 -21.78 -14.83 -2.82
C HIS A 333 -22.81 -15.95 -3.04
N GLN A 334 -23.66 -16.21 -2.06
CA GLN A 334 -24.71 -17.24 -2.10
C GLN A 334 -26.12 -16.72 -1.79
N ALA A 335 -26.28 -15.40 -1.71
CA ALA A 335 -27.57 -14.74 -1.49
C ALA A 335 -28.54 -14.85 -2.68
N GLY A 336 -28.11 -15.40 -3.83
CA GLY A 336 -28.93 -15.53 -5.03
C GLY A 336 -29.14 -14.21 -5.80
N LEU A 337 -28.34 -13.20 -5.48
CA LEU A 337 -28.34 -11.91 -6.15
C LEU A 337 -27.84 -12.05 -7.60
N ILE A 338 -28.31 -11.16 -8.47
CA ILE A 338 -27.74 -11.03 -9.82
C ILE A 338 -26.28 -10.55 -9.74
N PRO A 339 -25.43 -10.86 -10.74
CA PRO A 339 -24.04 -10.43 -10.73
C PRO A 339 -23.87 -8.91 -10.61
N ASP A 340 -24.59 -8.16 -11.45
CA ASP A 340 -24.60 -6.71 -11.45
C ASP A 340 -25.93 -6.18 -12.03
N ILE A 341 -26.19 -4.88 -11.89
CA ILE A 341 -27.30 -4.15 -12.54
C ILE A 341 -26.90 -3.62 -13.92
N GLN A 342 -27.87 -3.17 -14.71
CA GLN A 342 -27.60 -2.40 -15.93
C GLN A 342 -27.01 -1.03 -15.56
N THR A 343 -26.06 -0.52 -16.37
CA THR A 343 -25.32 0.71 -16.07
C THR A 343 -25.56 1.77 -17.15
N PHE A 344 -24.59 1.99 -18.03
CA PHE A 344 -24.65 3.01 -19.07
C PHE A 344 -25.76 2.74 -20.11
N GLU A 345 -26.21 1.49 -20.25
CA GLU A 345 -27.28 1.11 -21.18
C GLU A 345 -28.64 1.76 -20.87
N VAL A 346 -28.84 2.21 -19.62
CA VAL A 346 -30.13 2.75 -19.15
C VAL A 346 -30.05 4.23 -18.76
N ILE A 347 -28.88 4.86 -18.89
CA ILE A 347 -28.70 6.29 -18.62
C ILE A 347 -29.44 7.12 -19.68
N LYS A 348 -30.28 8.05 -19.24
CA LYS A 348 -30.98 8.97 -20.14
C LYS A 348 -30.10 10.18 -20.47
N PRO A 349 -30.35 10.88 -21.60
CA PRO A 349 -29.71 12.16 -21.88
C PRO A 349 -29.89 13.19 -20.77
N SER A 350 -31.02 13.15 -20.04
CA SER A 350 -31.28 14.05 -18.91
C SER A 350 -30.54 13.68 -17.62
N ASP A 351 -29.94 12.48 -17.55
CA ASP A 351 -29.25 12.01 -16.35
C ASP A 351 -27.78 12.42 -16.32
N HIS A 352 -27.24 13.01 -17.38
CA HIS A 352 -25.84 13.46 -17.42
C HIS A 352 -25.67 14.81 -18.12
N SER A 353 -24.53 15.43 -17.83
CA SER A 353 -24.08 16.71 -18.38
C SER A 353 -22.60 16.62 -18.71
N ALA A 354 -22.15 17.39 -19.71
CA ALA A 354 -20.72 17.56 -19.96
C ALA A 354 -20.04 18.44 -18.89
N ASP A 355 -20.82 19.30 -18.24
CA ASP A 355 -20.34 20.26 -17.24
C ASP A 355 -20.84 19.90 -15.84
N SER A 356 -19.96 20.12 -14.85
CA SER A 356 -20.27 20.01 -13.43
C SER A 356 -21.23 21.12 -12.99
N SER A 357 -22.22 20.78 -12.18
CA SER A 357 -23.10 21.76 -11.52
C SER A 357 -23.73 21.17 -10.26
N ALA A 358 -24.51 21.96 -9.51
CA ALA A 358 -25.28 21.44 -8.38
C ALA A 358 -26.29 20.35 -8.80
N ALA A 359 -26.77 20.38 -10.04
CA ALA A 359 -27.65 19.35 -10.59
C ALA A 359 -26.89 18.11 -11.11
N PHE A 360 -25.60 18.26 -11.43
CA PHE A 360 -24.73 17.20 -11.94
C PHE A 360 -23.39 17.18 -11.18
N PRO A 361 -23.38 16.79 -9.89
CA PRO A 361 -22.19 16.88 -9.05
C PRO A 361 -21.24 15.67 -9.19
N THR A 362 -21.72 14.53 -9.68
CA THR A 362 -20.98 13.27 -9.63
C THR A 362 -20.12 13.12 -10.88
N LYS A 363 -18.81 13.31 -10.74
CA LYS A 363 -17.86 13.13 -11.84
C LYS A 363 -17.66 11.64 -12.14
N VAL A 364 -18.11 11.20 -13.31
CA VAL A 364 -17.91 9.82 -13.81
C VAL A 364 -16.61 9.73 -14.61
N ASN A 365 -16.35 10.77 -15.42
CA ASN A 365 -15.12 10.98 -16.19
C ASN A 365 -14.95 12.48 -16.49
N GLU A 366 -13.82 12.91 -17.07
CA GLU A 366 -13.75 14.23 -17.68
C GLU A 366 -14.86 14.41 -18.73
N GLY A 367 -15.59 15.52 -18.64
CA GLY A 367 -16.70 15.81 -19.55
C GLY A 367 -17.93 14.89 -19.37
N TYR A 368 -18.04 14.14 -18.27
CA TYR A 368 -19.18 13.30 -17.97
C TYR A 368 -19.56 13.38 -16.49
N TYR A 369 -20.62 14.13 -16.20
CA TYR A 369 -21.14 14.35 -14.84
C TYR A 369 -22.56 13.81 -14.73
N LEU A 370 -22.78 12.93 -13.77
CA LEU A 370 -24.07 12.30 -13.52
C LEU A 370 -24.93 13.19 -12.61
N ARG A 371 -26.23 13.16 -12.84
CA ARG A 371 -27.19 13.96 -12.08
C ARG A 371 -27.14 13.63 -10.60
N LYS A 372 -27.50 14.60 -9.78
CA LYS A 372 -27.65 14.45 -8.34
C LYS A 372 -28.65 13.31 -8.03
N ASP A 373 -28.36 12.57 -6.96
CA ASP A 373 -29.23 11.53 -6.38
C ASP A 373 -29.50 10.33 -7.32
N TYR A 374 -28.73 10.16 -8.42
CA TYR A 374 -28.93 9.05 -9.37
C TYR A 374 -28.80 7.67 -8.71
N PHE A 375 -27.89 7.51 -7.75
CA PHE A 375 -27.77 6.25 -7.00
C PHE A 375 -29.06 5.93 -6.26
N ASP A 376 -29.60 6.88 -5.49
CA ASP A 376 -30.79 6.69 -4.66
C ASP A 376 -32.07 6.55 -5.49
N ASP A 377 -32.17 7.26 -6.61
CA ASP A 377 -33.37 7.28 -7.45
C ASP A 377 -33.43 6.11 -8.44
N VAL A 378 -32.27 5.63 -8.92
CA VAL A 378 -32.19 4.68 -10.04
C VAL A 378 -31.48 3.40 -9.63
N MET A 379 -30.22 3.49 -9.20
CA MET A 379 -29.36 2.32 -9.00
C MET A 379 -29.82 1.45 -7.83
N LEU A 380 -29.97 2.04 -6.63
CA LEU A 380 -30.38 1.33 -5.43
C LEU A 380 -31.80 0.72 -5.59
N PRO A 381 -32.81 1.43 -6.13
CA PRO A 381 -34.11 0.83 -6.44
C PRO A 381 -34.03 -0.32 -7.46
N ALA A 382 -33.17 -0.21 -8.49
CA ALA A 382 -32.96 -1.31 -9.43
C ALA A 382 -32.35 -2.55 -8.75
N MET A 383 -31.34 -2.37 -7.90
CA MET A 383 -30.75 -3.43 -7.10
C MET A 383 -31.77 -4.07 -6.15
N LEU A 384 -32.57 -3.26 -5.46
CA LEU A 384 -33.60 -3.73 -4.54
C LEU A 384 -34.71 -4.53 -5.25
N ARG A 385 -35.16 -4.09 -6.43
CA ARG A 385 -36.19 -4.77 -7.24
C ARG A 385 -35.68 -5.98 -8.02
N SER A 386 -34.36 -6.14 -8.18
CA SER A 386 -33.78 -7.26 -8.92
C SER A 386 -34.25 -8.62 -8.41
N ALA A 387 -34.27 -9.64 -9.27
CA ALA A 387 -34.66 -10.99 -8.87
C ALA A 387 -33.61 -11.63 -7.96
N VAL A 388 -34.06 -12.35 -6.94
CA VAL A 388 -33.25 -13.33 -6.21
C VAL A 388 -33.49 -14.69 -6.88
N LYS A 389 -32.52 -15.18 -7.66
CA LYS A 389 -32.73 -16.33 -8.57
C LYS A 389 -32.20 -17.64 -8.01
N THR A 390 -31.05 -17.59 -7.34
CA THR A 390 -30.22 -18.78 -7.06
C THR A 390 -29.73 -18.80 -5.61
N ARG A 391 -30.60 -18.43 -4.66
CA ARG A 391 -30.22 -18.40 -3.23
C ARG A 391 -29.74 -19.79 -2.79
N GLY A 392 -28.61 -19.84 -2.08
CA GLY A 392 -27.93 -21.08 -1.70
C GLY A 392 -26.98 -21.64 -2.76
N GLN A 393 -26.85 -21.00 -3.94
CA GLN A 393 -25.87 -21.33 -4.96
C GLN A 393 -24.84 -20.23 -5.10
N TYR A 394 -23.61 -20.59 -5.47
CA TYR A 394 -22.55 -19.62 -5.71
C TYR A 394 -22.77 -18.80 -6.98
N VAL A 395 -22.98 -17.50 -6.82
CA VAL A 395 -23.03 -16.51 -7.90
C VAL A 395 -22.25 -15.28 -7.47
N TYR A 396 -21.11 -15.05 -8.13
CA TYR A 396 -20.30 -13.86 -7.91
C TYR A 396 -21.14 -12.60 -8.22
N SER A 397 -21.29 -11.73 -7.23
CA SER A 397 -22.24 -10.60 -7.27
C SER A 397 -21.66 -9.35 -6.63
N ASP A 398 -21.55 -8.30 -7.42
CA ASP A 398 -21.11 -6.97 -7.01
C ASP A 398 -22.20 -6.25 -6.21
N VAL A 399 -23.47 -6.48 -6.56
CA VAL A 399 -24.64 -5.97 -5.82
C VAL A 399 -24.55 -6.32 -4.34
N GLY A 400 -24.05 -7.51 -4.00
CA GLY A 400 -23.85 -7.92 -2.62
C GLY A 400 -22.90 -7.00 -1.85
N LEU A 401 -21.78 -6.62 -2.45
CA LEU A 401 -20.78 -5.77 -1.80
C LEU A 401 -21.22 -4.30 -1.77
N ILE A 402 -22.07 -3.87 -2.72
CA ILE A 402 -22.73 -2.57 -2.65
C ILE A 402 -23.74 -2.52 -1.50
N PHE A 403 -24.55 -3.58 -1.29
CA PHE A 403 -25.39 -3.66 -0.10
C PHE A 403 -24.56 -3.70 1.19
N THR A 404 -23.43 -4.41 1.18
CA THR A 404 -22.54 -4.42 2.35
C THR A 404 -22.00 -3.03 2.66
N GLN A 405 -21.60 -2.24 1.65
CA GLN A 405 -21.24 -0.83 1.84
C GLN A 405 -22.37 -0.05 2.52
N GLN A 406 -23.60 -0.15 1.99
CA GLN A 406 -24.75 0.55 2.58
C GLN A 406 -25.01 0.14 4.04
N ILE A 407 -24.82 -1.14 4.37
CA ILE A 407 -24.93 -1.65 5.74
C ILE A 407 -23.87 -1.04 6.65
N VAL A 408 -22.59 -1.07 6.25
CA VAL A 408 -21.51 -0.57 7.11
C VAL A 408 -21.61 0.94 7.28
N GLU A 409 -21.92 1.70 6.23
CA GLU A 409 -22.16 3.15 6.29
C GLU A 409 -23.37 3.50 7.17
N THR A 410 -24.42 2.68 7.17
CA THR A 410 -25.56 2.86 8.08
C THR A 410 -25.16 2.65 9.55
N ILE A 411 -24.29 1.69 9.82
CA ILE A 411 -23.80 1.39 11.19
C ILE A 411 -22.86 2.50 11.68
N THR A 412 -22.01 3.03 10.81
CA THR A 412 -20.92 3.96 11.18
C THR A 412 -21.28 5.42 10.97
N ALA A 413 -22.32 5.73 10.21
CA ALA A 413 -22.62 7.06 9.69
C ALA A 413 -21.41 7.73 9.02
N THR A 414 -20.50 6.93 8.47
CA THR A 414 -19.24 7.37 7.86
C THR A 414 -19.11 6.74 6.47
N PRO A 415 -18.85 7.51 5.41
CA PRO A 415 -18.63 6.94 4.08
C PRO A 415 -17.47 5.94 4.06
N LEU A 416 -17.60 4.86 3.30
CA LEU A 416 -16.63 3.76 3.23
C LEU A 416 -15.20 4.27 3.00
N ASN A 417 -15.00 5.15 2.02
CA ASN A 417 -13.69 5.71 1.69
C ASN A 417 -13.07 6.51 2.84
N VAL A 418 -13.87 7.19 3.66
CA VAL A 418 -13.40 7.92 4.83
C VAL A 418 -13.05 6.95 5.96
N PHE A 419 -13.92 5.98 6.21
CA PHE A 419 -13.73 5.00 7.27
C PHE A 419 -12.43 4.22 7.09
N VAL A 420 -12.22 3.61 5.91
CA VAL A 420 -11.04 2.77 5.68
C VAL A 420 -9.75 3.59 5.65
N GLN A 421 -9.81 4.84 5.18
CA GLN A 421 -8.65 5.74 5.21
C GLN A 421 -8.20 6.02 6.65
N GLN A 422 -9.16 6.29 7.54
CA GLN A 422 -8.89 6.64 8.94
C GLN A 422 -8.57 5.42 9.82
N LYS A 423 -9.27 4.30 9.62
CA LYS A 423 -9.17 3.12 10.50
C LYS A 423 -8.11 2.12 10.09
N PHE A 424 -7.73 2.11 8.80
CA PHE A 424 -6.76 1.16 8.27
C PHE A 424 -5.61 1.87 7.57
N TYR A 425 -5.85 2.59 6.48
CA TYR A 425 -4.77 2.99 5.57
C TYR A 425 -3.76 3.96 6.22
N ASN A 426 -4.23 5.08 6.77
CA ASN A 426 -3.35 6.04 7.44
C ASN A 426 -2.59 5.43 8.63
N PRO A 427 -3.25 4.77 9.61
CA PRO A 427 -2.55 4.26 10.78
C PRO A 427 -1.59 3.10 10.46
N LEU A 428 -1.85 2.33 9.39
CA LEU A 428 -0.93 1.29 8.92
C LEU A 428 0.31 1.86 8.20
N GLY A 429 0.29 3.15 7.82
CA GLY A 429 1.34 3.78 7.03
C GLY A 429 1.19 3.60 5.52
N MET A 430 0.00 3.20 5.05
CA MET A 430 -0.31 3.09 3.62
C MET A 430 -0.50 4.49 3.02
N GLN A 431 0.30 4.82 2.01
CA GLN A 431 0.42 6.22 1.52
C GLN A 431 -0.42 6.50 0.28
N THR A 432 -0.58 5.51 -0.58
CA THR A 432 -1.24 5.59 -1.89
C THR A 432 -2.65 5.02 -1.87
N ALA A 433 -2.94 4.07 -0.98
CA ALA A 433 -4.23 3.40 -0.92
C ALA A 433 -5.38 4.37 -0.68
N GLY A 434 -6.44 4.24 -1.46
CA GLY A 434 -7.73 4.90 -1.26
C GLY A 434 -8.44 5.16 -2.58
N PHE A 435 -9.55 5.88 -2.52
CA PHE A 435 -10.40 6.16 -3.68
C PHE A 435 -10.04 7.51 -4.32
N LEU A 436 -10.54 7.76 -5.53
CA LEU A 436 -10.43 9.05 -6.24
C LEU A 436 -8.97 9.53 -6.37
N PRO A 437 -8.08 8.77 -7.04
CA PRO A 437 -6.64 9.01 -6.97
C PRO A 437 -6.22 10.36 -7.58
N LEU A 438 -6.94 10.88 -8.58
CA LEU A 438 -6.66 12.20 -9.18
C LEU A 438 -6.87 13.38 -8.23
N MET A 439 -7.63 13.20 -7.14
CA MET A 439 -7.77 14.21 -6.09
C MET A 439 -6.58 14.23 -5.13
N ARG A 440 -5.67 13.25 -5.24
CA ARG A 440 -4.59 12.99 -4.28
C ARG A 440 -3.21 12.93 -4.91
N PHE A 441 -3.13 12.53 -6.18
CA PHE A 441 -1.88 12.26 -6.87
C PHE A 441 -1.90 12.80 -8.30
N PRO A 442 -0.73 13.17 -8.86
CA PRO A 442 -0.62 13.51 -10.27
C PRO A 442 -0.91 12.30 -11.16
N ALA A 443 -1.57 12.53 -12.30
CA ALA A 443 -1.97 11.48 -13.25
C ALA A 443 -0.79 10.63 -13.73
N ASN A 444 0.41 11.19 -13.86
CA ASN A 444 1.61 10.47 -14.30
C ASN A 444 2.12 9.36 -13.35
N ARG A 445 1.47 9.16 -12.20
CA ARG A 445 1.71 8.03 -11.28
C ARG A 445 0.64 6.93 -11.39
N ILE A 446 -0.36 7.12 -12.23
CA ILE A 446 -1.53 6.25 -12.33
C ILE A 446 -1.56 5.68 -13.75
N PRO A 447 -1.26 4.38 -13.94
CA PRO A 447 -1.35 3.79 -15.26
C PRO A 447 -2.81 3.83 -15.76
N PRO A 448 -3.04 4.23 -17.02
CA PRO A 448 -4.38 4.27 -17.57
C PRO A 448 -4.93 2.85 -17.74
N THR A 449 -6.24 2.68 -17.59
CA THR A 449 -6.84 1.35 -17.46
C THR A 449 -7.54 0.86 -18.72
N GLU A 450 -8.23 1.71 -19.47
CA GLU A 450 -8.95 1.34 -20.70
C GLU A 450 -9.16 2.56 -21.60
N ASP A 451 -9.11 2.39 -22.92
CA ASP A 451 -9.70 3.32 -23.88
C ASP A 451 -11.18 2.96 -24.06
N ASP A 452 -12.04 3.43 -23.14
CA ASP A 452 -13.45 3.07 -23.11
C ASP A 452 -14.20 3.84 -24.20
N ARG A 453 -14.32 3.21 -25.37
CA ARG A 453 -15.03 3.75 -26.53
C ARG A 453 -16.54 3.49 -26.49
N LYS A 454 -17.02 2.64 -25.58
CA LYS A 454 -18.42 2.20 -25.53
C LYS A 454 -19.23 3.12 -24.64
N ASP A 455 -18.83 3.25 -23.38
CA ASP A 455 -19.67 3.83 -22.34
C ASP A 455 -19.28 5.30 -22.08
N ARG A 456 -18.03 5.55 -21.64
CA ARG A 456 -17.53 6.90 -21.31
C ARG A 456 -16.94 7.66 -22.50
N LYS A 457 -16.63 6.97 -23.60
CA LYS A 457 -16.00 7.52 -24.83
C LYS A 457 -14.70 8.27 -24.56
N ALA A 458 -13.89 7.73 -23.65
CA ALA A 458 -12.68 8.38 -23.17
C ALA A 458 -11.65 7.37 -22.65
N LEU A 459 -10.39 7.80 -22.62
CA LEU A 459 -9.35 7.10 -21.90
C LEU A 459 -9.59 7.20 -20.40
N LEU A 460 -9.68 6.06 -19.73
CA LEU A 460 -9.79 5.95 -18.28
C LEU A 460 -8.41 6.09 -17.66
N ASP A 461 -7.99 7.35 -17.45
CA ASP A 461 -6.75 7.73 -16.80
C ASP A 461 -7.04 8.27 -15.40
N GLY A 462 -6.79 7.46 -14.37
CA GLY A 462 -7.10 7.80 -12.97
C GLY A 462 -8.58 7.76 -12.57
N TYR A 463 -9.47 7.30 -13.46
CA TYR A 463 -10.86 7.00 -13.18
C TYR A 463 -11.06 5.50 -12.95
N VAL A 464 -12.01 5.13 -12.08
CA VAL A 464 -12.34 3.72 -11.84
C VAL A 464 -12.83 3.08 -13.14
N HIS A 465 -12.29 1.90 -13.45
CA HIS A 465 -12.66 1.14 -14.63
C HIS A 465 -14.10 0.62 -14.54
N ASP A 466 -14.50 0.09 -13.38
CA ASP A 466 -15.80 -0.52 -13.16
C ASP A 466 -16.97 0.47 -13.44
N PRO A 467 -17.85 0.17 -14.41
CA PRO A 467 -18.97 1.03 -14.78
C PRO A 467 -19.91 1.37 -13.62
N THR A 468 -20.26 0.38 -12.79
CA THR A 468 -21.16 0.59 -11.65
C THR A 468 -20.54 1.52 -10.62
N ALA A 469 -19.26 1.30 -10.28
CA ALA A 469 -18.53 2.18 -9.38
C ALA A 469 -18.33 3.59 -9.95
N ALA A 470 -18.13 3.73 -11.27
CA ALA A 470 -18.03 5.02 -11.93
C ALA A 470 -19.33 5.84 -11.78
N LEU A 471 -20.49 5.20 -11.93
CA LEU A 471 -21.81 5.84 -11.72
C LEU A 471 -22.10 6.13 -10.24
N MET A 472 -21.43 5.46 -9.31
CA MET A 472 -21.43 5.78 -7.88
C MET A 472 -20.42 6.89 -7.52
N GLY A 473 -19.80 7.55 -8.51
CA GLY A 473 -18.83 8.61 -8.28
C GLY A 473 -17.45 8.12 -7.85
N GLY A 474 -17.10 6.87 -8.14
CA GLY A 474 -15.78 6.30 -7.91
C GLY A 474 -15.57 5.68 -6.52
N VAL A 475 -16.57 5.70 -5.65
CA VAL A 475 -16.51 5.08 -4.32
C VAL A 475 -17.61 4.03 -4.20
N ALA A 476 -17.24 2.76 -4.38
CA ALA A 476 -18.18 1.65 -4.28
C ALA A 476 -17.59 0.47 -3.50
N GLY A 477 -18.47 -0.29 -2.83
CA GLY A 477 -18.06 -1.41 -1.99
C GLY A 477 -17.40 -2.56 -2.74
N HIS A 478 -17.59 -2.62 -4.06
CA HIS A 478 -17.10 -3.70 -4.91
C HIS A 478 -15.88 -3.33 -5.77
N ALA A 479 -15.64 -2.03 -6.02
CA ALA A 479 -14.57 -1.50 -6.88
C ALA A 479 -14.26 -0.01 -6.59
N GLY A 480 -13.16 0.53 -7.14
CA GLY A 480 -12.79 1.95 -7.02
C GLY A 480 -11.61 2.25 -6.09
N LEU A 481 -11.06 1.24 -5.41
CA LEU A 481 -9.83 1.39 -4.65
C LEU A 481 -8.61 1.41 -5.58
N PHE A 482 -7.72 2.36 -5.35
CA PHE A 482 -6.42 2.48 -6.01
C PHE A 482 -5.30 2.33 -4.98
N ALA A 483 -4.22 1.63 -5.32
CA ALA A 483 -3.03 1.55 -4.45
C ALA A 483 -1.76 1.11 -5.21
N SER A 484 -0.61 1.33 -4.58
CA SER A 484 0.67 0.69 -4.93
C SER A 484 0.80 -0.71 -4.32
N ALA A 485 1.73 -1.52 -4.84
CA ALA A 485 1.96 -2.88 -4.34
C ALA A 485 2.43 -2.90 -2.88
N ASN A 486 3.18 -1.88 -2.44
CA ASN A 486 3.65 -1.78 -1.05
C ASN A 486 2.51 -1.63 -0.05
N ASP A 487 1.52 -0.79 -0.35
CA ASP A 487 0.37 -0.59 0.53
C ASP A 487 -0.50 -1.84 0.61
N VAL A 488 -0.71 -2.52 -0.52
CA VAL A 488 -1.40 -3.82 -0.53
C VAL A 488 -0.64 -4.79 0.36
N ALA A 489 0.69 -4.91 0.21
CA ALA A 489 1.49 -5.80 1.04
C ALA A 489 1.37 -5.49 2.55
N ILE A 490 1.32 -4.23 2.94
CA ILE A 490 1.13 -3.81 4.34
C ILE A 490 -0.21 -4.31 4.89
N LEU A 491 -1.32 -4.06 4.19
CA LEU A 491 -2.65 -4.48 4.63
C LEU A 491 -2.74 -6.00 4.77
N TYR A 492 -2.19 -6.74 3.80
CA TYR A 492 -2.24 -8.19 3.82
C TYR A 492 -1.20 -8.83 4.73
N GLN A 493 -0.11 -8.13 5.07
CA GLN A 493 0.75 -8.55 6.18
C GLN A 493 0.06 -8.38 7.53
N MET A 494 -0.74 -7.33 7.74
CA MET A 494 -1.59 -7.19 8.93
C MET A 494 -2.57 -8.36 9.06
N MET A 495 -3.20 -8.75 7.94
CA MET A 495 -4.08 -9.93 7.89
C MET A 495 -3.32 -11.23 8.16
N LEU A 496 -2.15 -11.44 7.54
CA LEU A 496 -1.31 -12.63 7.77
C LEU A 496 -0.84 -12.71 9.24
N ASN A 497 -0.57 -11.56 9.86
CA ASN A 497 -0.25 -11.43 11.29
C ASN A 497 -1.49 -11.52 12.20
N ARG A 498 -2.60 -12.09 11.70
CA ARG A 498 -3.86 -12.31 12.42
C ARG A 498 -4.39 -11.02 13.06
N GLY A 499 -4.34 -9.92 12.31
CA GLY A 499 -4.95 -8.65 12.69
C GLY A 499 -4.00 -7.63 13.32
N THR A 500 -2.69 -7.92 13.38
CA THR A 500 -1.70 -7.02 14.03
C THR A 500 -0.62 -6.49 13.08
N TYR A 501 -0.28 -5.21 13.20
CA TYR A 501 0.82 -4.60 12.45
C TYR A 501 1.32 -3.34 13.16
N GLY A 502 2.62 -3.07 13.13
CA GLY A 502 3.21 -1.91 13.79
C GLY A 502 3.00 -1.85 15.31
N GLY A 503 2.81 -3.01 15.96
CA GLY A 503 2.52 -3.13 17.39
C GLY A 503 1.06 -2.84 17.76
N VAL A 504 0.18 -2.65 16.78
CA VAL A 504 -1.25 -2.35 16.96
C VAL A 504 -2.10 -3.51 16.47
N GLN A 505 -3.16 -3.82 17.21
CA GLN A 505 -4.19 -4.78 16.82
C GLN A 505 -5.37 -4.04 16.16
N TYR A 506 -5.60 -4.30 14.87
CA TYR A 506 -6.67 -3.70 14.07
C TYR A 506 -7.92 -4.58 14.00
N ILE A 507 -7.73 -5.89 14.00
CA ILE A 507 -8.77 -6.92 13.95
C ILE A 507 -8.36 -8.02 14.95
N LYS A 508 -9.33 -8.67 15.60
CA LYS A 508 -9.04 -9.79 16.51
C LYS A 508 -8.56 -11.03 15.74
N PRO A 509 -7.58 -11.79 16.27
CA PRO A 509 -7.10 -13.01 15.62
C PRO A 509 -8.21 -14.00 15.28
N GLU A 510 -9.16 -14.22 16.18
CA GLU A 510 -10.31 -15.10 15.97
C GLU A 510 -11.23 -14.65 14.83
N THR A 511 -11.33 -13.34 14.62
CA THR A 511 -12.10 -12.77 13.51
C THR A 511 -11.36 -12.94 12.19
N VAL A 512 -10.04 -12.75 12.16
CA VAL A 512 -9.25 -13.06 10.96
C VAL A 512 -9.37 -14.53 10.59
N ASP A 513 -9.21 -15.45 11.55
CA ASP A 513 -9.30 -16.89 11.31
C ASP A 513 -10.70 -17.28 10.80
N LEU A 514 -11.76 -16.77 11.43
CA LEU A 514 -13.14 -17.03 11.00
C LEU A 514 -13.37 -16.57 9.56
N TRP A 515 -13.02 -15.33 9.24
CA TRP A 515 -13.37 -14.71 7.95
C TRP A 515 -12.54 -15.26 6.78
N THR A 516 -11.31 -15.71 7.06
CA THR A 516 -10.40 -16.24 6.03
C THR A 516 -10.46 -17.76 5.87
N SER A 517 -11.13 -18.48 6.77
CA SER A 517 -11.36 -19.94 6.67
C SER A 517 -12.46 -20.29 5.64
N LYS A 518 -12.61 -21.59 5.31
CA LYS A 518 -13.72 -22.04 4.45
C LYS A 518 -15.03 -21.87 5.20
N GLN A 519 -15.95 -21.07 4.65
CA GLN A 519 -17.24 -20.78 5.28
C GLN A 519 -18.41 -21.32 4.46
N SER A 520 -18.29 -21.32 3.14
CA SER A 520 -19.35 -21.80 2.24
C SER A 520 -19.27 -23.32 2.00
N ALA A 521 -20.43 -23.99 2.04
CA ALA A 521 -20.55 -25.41 1.66
C ALA A 521 -20.61 -25.62 0.13
N VAL A 522 -21.02 -24.60 -0.63
CA VAL A 522 -21.26 -24.67 -2.08
C VAL A 522 -20.16 -23.98 -2.90
N SER A 523 -19.18 -23.37 -2.23
CA SER A 523 -18.05 -22.72 -2.88
C SER A 523 -16.80 -22.80 -2.01
N ARG A 524 -15.68 -22.27 -2.52
CA ARG A 524 -14.41 -22.17 -1.79
C ARG A 524 -14.35 -20.99 -0.82
N ARG A 525 -15.37 -20.11 -0.82
CA ARG A 525 -15.32 -18.79 -0.19
C ARG A 525 -15.12 -18.84 1.33
N GLY A 526 -14.36 -17.87 1.82
CA GLY A 526 -14.51 -17.35 3.18
C GLY A 526 -15.56 -16.24 3.22
N ILE A 527 -15.68 -15.54 4.35
CA ILE A 527 -16.59 -14.39 4.45
C ILE A 527 -15.88 -13.20 3.79
N GLY A 528 -16.32 -12.82 2.59
CA GLY A 528 -15.72 -11.72 1.80
C GLY A 528 -14.49 -12.10 0.99
N PHE A 529 -13.74 -13.14 1.39
CA PHE A 529 -12.52 -13.60 0.72
C PHE A 529 -12.74 -14.76 -0.25
N ASP A 530 -11.99 -14.75 -1.36
CA ASP A 530 -11.80 -15.96 -2.15
C ASP A 530 -10.72 -16.84 -1.51
N ARG A 531 -10.74 -18.15 -1.80
CA ARG A 531 -9.76 -19.11 -1.27
C ARG A 531 -9.30 -20.08 -2.33
N TRP A 532 -8.32 -20.91 -1.98
CA TRP A 532 -7.93 -22.08 -2.75
C TRP A 532 -9.14 -22.97 -3.11
N ASP A 533 -9.19 -23.42 -4.37
CA ASP A 533 -10.28 -24.26 -4.87
C ASP A 533 -9.95 -25.75 -4.67
N PRO A 534 -10.79 -26.51 -3.95
CA PRO A 534 -10.54 -27.93 -3.70
C PRO A 534 -10.67 -28.83 -4.93
N ILE A 535 -11.22 -28.32 -6.03
CA ILE A 535 -11.29 -29.07 -7.28
C ILE A 535 -9.93 -28.96 -7.98
N ALA A 536 -9.12 -30.02 -7.88
CA ALA A 536 -7.73 -30.07 -8.33
C ALA A 536 -7.50 -29.52 -9.75
N ASP A 537 -8.36 -29.89 -10.71
CA ASP A 537 -8.25 -29.48 -12.11
C ASP A 537 -8.34 -27.96 -12.34
N ARG A 538 -8.93 -27.22 -11.38
CA ARG A 538 -9.07 -25.75 -11.48
C ARG A 538 -7.78 -25.01 -11.15
N HIS A 539 -6.86 -25.61 -10.37
CA HIS A 539 -5.56 -25.03 -10.01
C HIS A 539 -5.64 -23.56 -9.54
N TYR A 540 -6.63 -23.24 -8.70
CA TYR A 540 -6.90 -21.86 -8.26
C TYR A 540 -6.52 -21.67 -6.78
N PRO A 541 -5.82 -20.58 -6.39
CA PRO A 541 -5.35 -19.50 -7.25
C PRO A 541 -4.11 -19.83 -8.08
N SER A 542 -3.38 -20.88 -7.71
CA SER A 542 -2.28 -21.45 -8.48
C SER A 542 -2.19 -22.95 -8.20
N LYS A 543 -1.31 -23.67 -8.93
CA LYS A 543 -1.17 -25.13 -8.78
C LYS A 543 -0.60 -25.52 -7.42
N LEU A 544 0.31 -24.72 -6.88
CA LEU A 544 1.06 -25.02 -5.66
C LEU A 544 0.54 -24.28 -4.41
N ALA A 545 -0.50 -23.45 -4.56
CA ALA A 545 -1.14 -22.77 -3.45
C ALA A 545 -1.71 -23.76 -2.42
N SER A 546 -1.58 -23.44 -1.14
CA SER A 546 -2.11 -24.28 -0.07
C SER A 546 -3.63 -24.12 0.10
N ASP A 547 -4.25 -25.07 0.78
CA ASP A 547 -5.67 -25.01 1.18
C ASP A 547 -5.98 -23.90 2.21
N GLN A 548 -4.95 -23.25 2.74
CA GLN A 548 -5.05 -22.07 3.61
C GLN A 548 -5.00 -20.76 2.84
N THR A 549 -4.68 -20.77 1.54
CA THR A 549 -4.58 -19.55 0.74
C THR A 549 -5.92 -18.82 0.64
N TYR A 550 -5.90 -17.51 0.91
CA TYR A 550 -7.04 -16.61 0.73
C TYR A 550 -6.63 -15.30 0.06
N GLY A 551 -7.57 -14.60 -0.56
CA GLY A 551 -7.29 -13.37 -1.31
C GLY A 551 -8.37 -13.01 -2.31
N HIS A 552 -7.99 -12.30 -3.37
CA HIS A 552 -8.90 -11.94 -4.46
C HIS A 552 -8.14 -11.47 -5.70
N THR A 553 -8.79 -11.58 -6.86
CA THR A 553 -8.35 -10.97 -8.11
C THR A 553 -9.10 -9.69 -8.43
N GLY A 554 -8.50 -8.79 -9.21
CA GLY A 554 -9.16 -7.63 -9.82
C GLY A 554 -9.25 -7.79 -11.33
N PHE A 555 -10.32 -7.24 -11.91
CA PHE A 555 -10.60 -7.32 -13.35
C PHE A 555 -9.53 -6.62 -14.19
N THR A 556 -8.94 -5.55 -13.66
CA THR A 556 -7.85 -4.76 -14.24
C THR A 556 -6.52 -5.51 -14.32
N GLY A 557 -6.47 -6.74 -13.81
CA GLY A 557 -5.28 -7.60 -13.87
C GLY A 557 -4.59 -7.80 -12.52
N THR A 558 -5.09 -7.15 -11.49
CA THR A 558 -4.51 -7.22 -10.15
C THR A 558 -4.84 -8.52 -9.43
N CYS A 559 -4.03 -8.92 -8.45
CA CYS A 559 -4.41 -9.88 -7.42
C CYS A 559 -3.58 -9.69 -6.15
N VAL A 560 -4.13 -10.20 -5.05
CA VAL A 560 -3.39 -10.47 -3.82
C VAL A 560 -3.76 -11.86 -3.30
N TRP A 561 -2.75 -12.60 -2.86
CA TRP A 561 -2.90 -13.91 -2.24
C TRP A 561 -2.05 -13.98 -0.99
N VAL A 562 -2.67 -14.43 0.10
CA VAL A 562 -2.03 -14.67 1.39
C VAL A 562 -2.08 -16.16 1.67
N ASP A 563 -0.94 -16.75 2.01
CA ASP A 563 -0.82 -18.16 2.33
C ASP A 563 -0.18 -18.35 3.72
N PRO A 564 -0.99 -18.53 4.77
CA PRO A 564 -0.50 -18.71 6.13
C PRO A 564 0.42 -19.92 6.30
N LYS A 565 0.21 -20.99 5.53
CA LYS A 565 1.08 -22.19 5.58
C LYS A 565 2.54 -21.84 5.24
N TYR A 566 2.73 -20.89 4.34
CA TYR A 566 4.05 -20.45 3.88
C TYR A 566 4.47 -19.10 4.46
N ASN A 567 3.68 -18.46 5.33
CA ASN A 567 3.87 -17.06 5.75
C ASN A 567 4.12 -16.12 4.56
N LEU A 568 3.28 -16.25 3.52
CA LEU A 568 3.50 -15.61 2.22
C LEU A 568 2.41 -14.58 1.92
N VAL A 569 2.82 -13.42 1.41
CA VAL A 569 1.95 -12.45 0.72
C VAL A 569 2.50 -12.25 -0.69
N TYR A 570 1.65 -12.51 -1.68
CA TYR A 570 1.94 -12.30 -3.11
C TYR A 570 0.99 -11.24 -3.68
N VAL A 571 1.57 -10.20 -4.28
CA VAL A 571 0.84 -9.11 -4.94
C VAL A 571 1.30 -9.00 -6.39
N PHE A 572 0.34 -8.91 -7.31
CA PHE A 572 0.56 -8.58 -8.71
C PHE A 572 -0.41 -7.46 -9.10
N LEU A 573 0.11 -6.31 -9.53
CA LEU A 573 -0.69 -5.19 -10.00
C LEU A 573 -0.39 -4.93 -11.47
N SER A 574 -1.42 -4.69 -12.28
CA SER A 574 -1.26 -4.37 -13.70
C SER A 574 -2.46 -3.60 -14.20
N ASN A 575 -2.34 -3.03 -15.41
CA ASN A 575 -3.42 -2.40 -16.15
C ASN A 575 -3.76 -3.20 -17.41
N ARG A 576 -4.02 -4.51 -17.26
CA ARG A 576 -4.16 -5.47 -18.39
C ARG A 576 -5.32 -5.18 -19.33
N VAL A 577 -6.26 -4.33 -18.91
CA VAL A 577 -7.39 -3.91 -19.73
C VAL A 577 -6.95 -2.88 -20.77
N TYR A 578 -5.81 -2.21 -20.60
CA TYR A 578 -5.38 -1.21 -21.54
C TYR A 578 -4.85 -1.84 -22.85
N PRO A 579 -5.18 -1.28 -24.04
CA PRO A 579 -6.22 -0.27 -24.25
C PRO A 579 -7.63 -0.87 -24.32
N ASN A 580 -7.74 -2.18 -24.58
CA ASN A 580 -9.02 -2.90 -24.63
C ASN A 580 -8.91 -4.24 -23.89
N VAL A 581 -10.04 -4.71 -23.35
CA VAL A 581 -10.13 -5.98 -22.63
C VAL A 581 -9.52 -7.15 -23.43
N SER A 582 -8.56 -7.84 -22.81
CA SER A 582 -7.88 -9.01 -23.35
C SER A 582 -7.87 -10.16 -22.35
N ASN A 583 -8.12 -11.38 -22.82
CA ASN A 583 -8.08 -12.59 -21.98
C ASN A 583 -6.68 -13.18 -21.82
N LYS A 584 -5.65 -12.58 -22.46
CA LYS A 584 -4.29 -13.13 -22.50
C LYS A 584 -3.65 -13.33 -21.13
N LEU A 585 -3.84 -12.41 -20.19
CA LEU A 585 -3.30 -12.54 -18.83
C LEU A 585 -3.80 -13.82 -18.14
N GLY A 586 -5.08 -14.16 -18.36
CA GLY A 586 -5.69 -15.39 -17.87
C GLY A 586 -5.29 -16.62 -18.67
N SER A 587 -5.36 -16.57 -20.00
CA SER A 587 -5.04 -17.74 -20.85
C SER A 587 -3.58 -18.17 -20.77
N LEU A 588 -2.66 -17.23 -20.51
CA LEU A 588 -1.23 -17.51 -20.29
C LEU A 588 -0.92 -17.88 -18.84
N ASN A 589 -1.92 -17.88 -17.96
CA ASN A 589 -1.80 -18.13 -16.52
C ASN A 589 -0.68 -17.29 -15.85
N ILE A 590 -0.54 -16.01 -16.22
CA ILE A 590 0.58 -15.17 -15.75
C ILE A 590 0.62 -15.08 -14.22
N ARG A 591 -0.51 -14.72 -13.58
CA ARG A 591 -0.57 -14.59 -12.11
C ARG A 591 -0.34 -15.94 -11.40
N PRO A 592 -1.06 -17.04 -11.76
CA PRO A 592 -0.79 -18.36 -11.18
C PRO A 592 0.65 -18.83 -11.36
N ARG A 593 1.25 -18.66 -12.55
CA ARG A 593 2.63 -19.11 -12.82
C ARG A 593 3.67 -18.32 -12.03
N ILE A 594 3.47 -17.02 -11.84
CA ILE A 594 4.34 -16.22 -10.96
C ILE A 594 4.19 -16.72 -9.52
N GLN A 595 2.97 -16.98 -9.05
CA GLN A 595 2.75 -17.53 -7.72
C GLN A 595 3.41 -18.91 -7.53
N ASP A 596 3.28 -19.81 -8.52
CA ASP A 596 3.94 -21.11 -8.52
C ASP A 596 5.46 -21.00 -8.52
N ALA A 597 6.03 -20.07 -9.29
CA ALA A 597 7.47 -19.79 -9.28
C ALA A 597 7.98 -19.35 -7.89
N VAL A 598 7.16 -18.61 -7.13
CA VAL A 598 7.47 -18.25 -5.73
C VAL A 598 7.50 -19.50 -4.85
N TYR A 599 6.51 -20.39 -4.96
CA TYR A 599 6.50 -21.64 -4.19
C TYR A 599 7.67 -22.56 -4.55
N GLU A 600 8.00 -22.68 -5.83
CA GLU A 600 9.15 -23.46 -6.30
C GLU A 600 10.47 -22.90 -5.76
N ALA A 601 10.63 -21.57 -5.74
CA ALA A 601 11.80 -20.93 -5.15
C ALA A 601 11.92 -21.18 -3.64
N ILE A 602 10.79 -21.13 -2.91
CA ILE A 602 10.73 -21.50 -1.47
C ILE A 602 11.14 -22.95 -1.27
N GLN A 603 10.63 -23.88 -2.10
CA GLN A 603 10.94 -25.30 -1.97
C GLN A 603 12.40 -25.63 -2.27
N LYS A 604 13.02 -24.93 -3.24
CA LYS A 604 14.43 -25.11 -3.59
C LYS A 604 15.39 -24.60 -2.50
N GLY A 605 15.03 -23.53 -1.80
CA GLY A 605 15.88 -22.92 -0.78
C GLY A 605 17.06 -22.12 -1.36
N LEU A 606 18.14 -22.00 -0.56
CA LEU A 606 19.35 -21.19 -0.80
C LEU A 606 20.36 -21.78 -1.79
#